data_AF-A0AB73ADS9-F1
#
_entry.id   AF-A0AB73ADS9-F1
#
_cell.length_a   1.000
_cell.length_b   1.000
_cell.length_c   1.000
_cell.angle_alpha   90.00
_cell.angle_beta   90.00
_cell.angle_gamma   90.00
#
_symmetry.space_group_name_H-M   'P 1'
#
loop_
_entity.id
_entity.type
_entity.pdbx_description
1 polymer ?
#
loop_
_entity_poly.entity_id
_entity_poly.type
_entity_poly.pdbx_seq_one_letter_code
_entity_poly.pdbx_strand_id
1 'polypeptide(L)'
;MQETTSISKGGIVVAETQHKMVLSTTEPNNGINLVRIRQGDVLTQKFVVEVVEHGKLKTFEGLVPFFINTTKFGENQPVEQKVQEYSPAQARLVYTLSEPDWQWGGENTAHFSFRSLNGDGTWSEQFSTQDFTYRVISGISRSRLRDSGYVWTFEDLLRKFKDYMNQGKSDWEQWLEDNREILENIDPGGTIINILNEAKGDYDSLADRLDDMQNKTFSIPIGAEQVPIRKDKNFYDNGSYKTIVPLNLDEVIAQADKTKFNMGFMTDIHTDAHNMYTESFDTKIKHERRWNIVGQFRSLEAFTDVMVYGGDNIDGYSGATAQGIYPYTTKERRAKNLHIAKRFASAATAGAKVPVILCQGNHETGKIPYSNDGRTPQDSLTGADLSKINNGSYGPVLFPEKKIAIYRINTDDFSDAVDSQGKFLEYSGYNQ
;
A
#
# COMPACT_ATOMS: atom_id res chain seq x y z
N MET A 1 24.98 19.83 -63.11
CA MET A 1 25.62 18.61 -63.66
C MET A 1 24.99 17.42 -62.96
N GLN A 2 24.27 16.58 -63.69
CA GLN A 2 23.59 15.40 -63.15
C GLN A 2 24.61 14.25 -63.22
N GLU A 3 25.02 13.70 -62.07
CA GLU A 3 25.99 12.61 -62.00
C GLU A 3 25.25 11.34 -61.56
N THR A 4 25.23 10.33 -62.43
CA THR A 4 24.69 9.01 -62.10
C THR A 4 25.85 8.14 -61.62
N THR A 5 25.79 7.68 -60.37
CA THR A 5 26.81 6.79 -59.80
C THR A 5 26.20 5.41 -59.59
N SER A 6 26.75 4.38 -60.20
CA SER A 6 26.31 2.99 -60.07
C SER A 6 27.10 2.27 -58.97
N ILE A 7 26.41 1.76 -57.94
CA ILE A 7 27.01 0.94 -56.88
C ILE A 7 26.36 -0.46 -56.94
N SER A 8 27.18 -1.52 -57.07
CA SER A 8 26.70 -2.90 -57.11
C SER A 8 26.71 -3.54 -55.71
N LYS A 9 25.54 -3.91 -55.19
CA LYS A 9 25.39 -4.96 -54.17
C LYS A 9 24.32 -5.94 -54.65
N GLY A 10 24.71 -7.19 -54.92
CA GLY A 10 23.75 -8.28 -55.16
C GLY A 10 23.06 -8.32 -56.55
N GLY A 11 23.70 -7.82 -57.61
CA GLY A 11 23.25 -8.08 -58.99
C GLY A 11 22.06 -7.24 -59.49
N ILE A 12 21.51 -6.31 -58.70
CA ILE A 12 20.55 -5.30 -59.16
C ILE A 12 21.25 -3.94 -59.16
N VAL A 13 21.40 -3.35 -60.34
CA VAL A 13 21.93 -1.98 -60.49
C VAL A 13 20.80 -1.00 -60.17
N VAL A 14 20.80 -0.44 -58.96
CA VAL A 14 19.94 0.70 -58.62
C VAL A 14 20.74 1.97 -58.94
N ALA A 15 20.35 2.69 -59.98
CA ALA A 15 21.02 3.93 -60.36
C ALA A 15 20.58 5.06 -59.43
N GLU A 16 21.48 5.57 -58.59
CA GLU A 16 21.22 6.75 -57.78
C GLU A 16 21.39 8.02 -58.61
N THR A 17 20.44 8.95 -58.50
CA THR A 17 20.49 10.26 -59.16
C THR A 17 20.75 11.34 -58.12
N GLN A 18 21.86 12.06 -58.25
CA GLN A 18 22.21 13.16 -57.36
C GLN A 18 21.98 14.51 -58.02
N HIS A 19 21.22 15.37 -57.34
CA HIS A 19 20.96 16.75 -57.72
C HIS A 19 21.79 17.67 -56.84
N LYS A 20 22.95 18.09 -57.35
CA LYS A 20 23.89 18.98 -56.64
C LYS A 20 23.39 20.43 -56.70
N MET A 21 23.31 21.08 -55.55
CA MET A 21 22.86 22.47 -55.41
C MET A 21 23.62 23.21 -54.32
N VAL A 22 23.77 24.53 -54.51
CA VAL A 22 24.28 25.46 -53.50
C VAL A 22 23.09 26.33 -53.11
N LEU A 23 22.70 26.28 -51.83
CA LEU A 23 21.55 27.00 -51.32
C LEU A 23 21.99 28.08 -50.32
N SER A 24 21.57 29.31 -50.57
CA SER A 24 21.87 30.46 -49.73
C SER A 24 20.80 30.69 -48.67
N THR A 25 21.21 31.19 -47.51
CA THR A 25 20.34 31.74 -46.45
C THR A 25 19.99 33.21 -46.70
N THR A 26 20.78 33.92 -47.51
CA THR A 26 20.69 35.38 -47.69
C THR A 26 20.34 35.81 -49.11
N GLU A 27 20.74 35.03 -50.12
CA GLU A 27 20.43 35.30 -51.53
C GLU A 27 19.30 34.41 -52.05
N PRO A 28 18.46 34.90 -52.99
CA PRO A 28 17.43 34.06 -53.62
C PRO A 28 18.04 32.87 -54.39
N ASN A 29 17.50 31.67 -54.20
CA ASN A 29 17.97 30.44 -54.85
C ASN A 29 17.39 30.24 -56.27
N ASN A 30 17.12 31.33 -57.00
CA ASN A 30 16.50 31.30 -58.34
C ASN A 30 17.47 30.83 -59.45
N GLY A 31 18.77 30.82 -59.17
CA GLY A 31 19.83 30.44 -60.12
C GLY A 31 20.18 28.95 -60.11
N ILE A 32 19.48 28.12 -59.33
CA ILE A 32 19.72 26.68 -59.33
C ILE A 32 19.29 26.05 -60.65
N ASN A 33 20.01 25.00 -61.07
CA ASN A 33 19.63 24.25 -62.27
C ASN A 33 18.23 23.63 -62.08
N LEU A 34 17.47 23.53 -63.16
CA LEU A 34 16.14 22.91 -63.14
C LEU A 34 16.22 21.46 -62.63
N VAL A 35 15.75 21.24 -61.40
CA VAL A 35 15.67 19.93 -60.76
C VAL A 35 14.36 19.26 -61.16
N ARG A 36 14.43 18.08 -61.78
CA ARG A 36 13.26 17.29 -62.20
C ARG A 36 13.22 15.96 -61.45
N ILE A 37 12.15 15.76 -60.68
CA ILE A 37 11.93 14.57 -59.87
C ILE A 37 10.79 13.76 -60.47
N ARG A 38 10.98 12.46 -60.68
CA ARG A 38 9.91 11.58 -61.16
C ARG A 38 9.04 11.09 -60.00
N GLN A 39 7.72 11.19 -60.14
CA GLN A 39 6.75 10.61 -59.22
C GLN A 39 6.82 9.07 -59.27
N GLY A 40 6.76 8.40 -58.11
CA GLY A 40 6.84 6.94 -58.03
C GLY A 40 8.25 6.36 -58.08
N ASP A 41 9.27 7.19 -57.90
CA ASP A 41 10.65 6.74 -57.81
C ASP A 41 10.91 6.07 -56.45
N VAL A 42 11.62 4.94 -56.46
CA VAL A 42 11.92 4.13 -55.28
C VAL A 42 13.23 4.61 -54.66
N LEU A 43 13.17 5.73 -53.94
CA LEU A 43 14.25 6.25 -53.06
C LEU A 43 15.62 6.45 -53.73
N THR A 44 15.69 6.66 -55.05
CA THR A 44 16.96 6.79 -55.77
C THR A 44 17.45 8.23 -55.96
N GLN A 45 16.62 9.23 -55.65
CA GLN A 45 16.93 10.64 -55.93
C GLN A 45 17.33 11.40 -54.67
N LYS A 46 18.50 12.05 -54.73
CA LYS A 46 19.09 12.76 -53.59
C LYS A 46 19.35 14.23 -53.93
N PHE A 47 19.04 15.14 -53.01
CA PHE A 47 19.57 16.51 -53.01
C PHE A 47 20.90 16.51 -52.28
N VAL A 48 21.96 16.93 -52.98
CA VAL A 48 23.29 17.11 -52.39
C VAL A 48 23.52 18.61 -52.29
N VAL A 49 23.47 19.13 -51.07
CA VAL A 49 23.34 20.57 -50.81
C VAL A 49 24.58 21.09 -50.10
N GLU A 50 25.12 22.19 -50.61
CA GLU A 50 26.05 23.06 -49.88
C GLU A 50 25.31 24.30 -49.39
N VAL A 51 25.44 24.61 -48.10
CA VAL A 51 24.76 25.75 -47.47
C VAL A 51 25.69 26.94 -47.44
N VAL A 52 25.23 28.09 -47.94
CA VAL A 52 26.00 29.34 -47.96
C VAL A 52 25.26 30.50 -47.31
N GLU A 53 26.01 31.45 -46.78
CA GLU A 53 25.55 32.72 -46.24
C GLU A 53 26.50 33.80 -46.75
N HIS A 54 25.96 34.83 -47.41
CA HIS A 54 26.76 35.87 -48.08
C HIS A 54 27.85 35.30 -49.01
N GLY A 55 27.51 34.27 -49.79
CA GLY A 55 28.41 33.58 -50.71
C GLY A 55 29.54 32.74 -50.05
N LYS A 56 29.54 32.55 -48.73
CA LYS A 56 30.50 31.71 -48.00
C LYS A 56 29.83 30.51 -47.37
N LEU A 57 30.54 29.38 -47.24
CA LEU A 57 30.02 28.19 -46.57
C LEU A 57 29.54 28.50 -45.15
N LYS A 58 28.30 28.10 -44.83
CA LYS A 58 27.66 28.29 -43.53
C LYS A 58 27.59 26.96 -42.79
N THR A 59 28.50 26.78 -41.83
CA THR A 59 28.47 25.60 -40.95
C THR A 59 27.28 25.67 -39.99
N PHE A 60 26.78 24.50 -39.58
CA PHE A 60 25.59 24.38 -38.71
C PHE A 60 25.81 23.37 -37.58
N GLU A 61 27.01 23.39 -36.98
CA GLU A 61 27.37 22.55 -35.82
C GLU A 61 26.32 22.65 -34.71
N GLY A 62 25.94 21.51 -34.14
CA GLY A 62 24.90 21.43 -33.10
C GLY A 62 23.45 21.56 -33.58
N LEU A 63 23.22 21.76 -34.89
CA LEU A 63 21.88 21.88 -35.46
C LEU A 63 21.51 20.69 -36.33
N VAL A 64 20.21 20.41 -36.38
CA VAL A 64 19.64 19.33 -37.19
C VAL A 64 18.89 19.93 -38.37
N PRO A 65 19.23 19.56 -39.62
CA PRO A 65 18.51 20.01 -40.80
C PRO A 65 17.20 19.25 -41.03
N PHE A 66 16.19 19.98 -41.47
CA PHE A 66 14.87 19.50 -41.88
C PHE A 66 14.55 20.03 -43.28
N PHE A 67 14.12 19.16 -44.18
CA PHE A 67 13.53 19.52 -45.45
C PHE A 67 12.07 19.94 -45.24
N ILE A 68 11.70 21.10 -45.77
CA ILE A 68 10.35 21.64 -45.66
C ILE A 68 9.85 21.98 -47.06
N ASN A 69 8.77 21.34 -47.50
CA ASN A 69 8.07 21.71 -48.72
C ASN A 69 6.76 22.43 -48.36
N THR A 70 6.64 23.66 -48.85
CA THR A 70 5.57 24.63 -48.56
C THR A 70 4.58 24.80 -49.70
N THR A 71 4.70 24.02 -50.79
CA THR A 71 3.87 24.11 -52.01
C THR A 71 2.37 24.12 -51.71
N LYS A 72 1.94 23.31 -50.74
CA LYS A 72 0.53 23.18 -50.31
C LYS A 72 0.28 23.71 -48.90
N PHE A 73 1.10 24.66 -48.44
CA PHE A 73 0.95 25.27 -47.11
C PHE A 73 -0.41 25.94 -46.94
N GLY A 74 -0.90 26.67 -47.95
CA GLY A 74 -2.24 27.30 -47.93
C GLY A 74 -3.41 26.31 -47.90
N GLU A 75 -3.16 25.03 -48.18
CA GLU A 75 -4.13 23.93 -48.09
C GLU A 75 -3.94 23.11 -46.78
N ASN A 76 -3.11 23.60 -45.84
CA ASN A 76 -2.71 22.91 -44.59
C ASN A 76 -2.01 21.56 -44.81
N GLN A 77 -1.28 21.41 -45.92
CA GLN A 77 -0.54 20.19 -46.25
C GLN A 77 0.96 20.45 -46.45
N PRO A 78 1.70 20.99 -45.47
CA PRO A 78 3.17 21.03 -45.58
C PRO A 78 3.75 19.62 -45.50
N VAL A 79 4.93 19.43 -46.12
CA VAL A 79 5.76 18.25 -45.90
C VAL A 79 6.99 18.69 -45.10
N GLU A 80 7.24 18.02 -43.99
CA GLU A 80 8.41 18.23 -43.16
C GLU A 80 9.12 16.89 -42.93
N GLN A 81 10.42 16.82 -43.23
CA GLN A 81 11.22 15.61 -43.04
C GLN A 81 12.59 15.95 -42.47
N LYS A 82 13.04 15.18 -41.47
CA LYS A 82 14.41 15.28 -40.95
C LYS A 82 15.40 14.77 -42.00
N VAL A 83 16.48 15.50 -42.23
CA VAL A 83 17.55 15.06 -43.15
C VAL A 83 18.38 13.94 -42.50
N GLN A 84 18.63 12.87 -43.27
CA GLN A 84 19.27 11.65 -42.76
C GLN A 84 20.80 11.73 -42.74
N GLU A 85 21.39 12.38 -43.74
CA GLU A 85 22.85 12.44 -43.93
C GLU A 85 23.30 13.91 -44.01
N TYR A 86 24.19 14.34 -43.11
CA TYR A 86 24.73 15.70 -43.13
C TYR A 86 26.08 15.79 -42.42
N SER A 87 26.86 16.80 -42.80
CA SER A 87 28.19 17.11 -42.29
C SER A 87 28.24 18.60 -41.91
N PRO A 88 27.87 18.96 -40.67
CA PRO A 88 27.69 20.35 -40.26
C PRO A 88 28.96 21.21 -40.40
N ALA A 89 30.13 20.67 -40.00
CA ALA A 89 31.43 21.32 -40.17
C ALA A 89 31.80 21.60 -41.63
N GLN A 90 31.23 20.84 -42.57
CA GLN A 90 31.48 21.01 -44.00
C GLN A 90 30.38 21.83 -44.69
N ALA A 91 29.38 22.33 -43.94
CA ALA A 91 28.21 23.02 -44.49
C ALA A 91 27.47 22.21 -45.56
N ARG A 92 27.42 20.88 -45.40
CA ARG A 92 26.89 19.95 -46.42
C ARG A 92 25.81 19.05 -45.86
N LEU A 93 24.79 18.78 -46.68
CA LEU A 93 23.77 17.79 -46.38
C LEU A 93 23.36 17.00 -47.63
N VAL A 94 22.88 15.77 -47.41
CA VAL A 94 22.35 14.87 -48.42
C VAL A 94 20.95 14.45 -47.99
N TYR A 95 19.96 14.88 -48.75
CA TYR A 95 18.56 14.57 -48.50
C TYR A 95 18.04 13.59 -49.54
N THR A 96 17.58 12.42 -49.10
CA THR A 96 16.96 11.43 -49.99
C THR A 96 15.47 11.68 -50.08
N LEU A 97 14.97 11.93 -51.28
CA LEU A 97 13.56 12.19 -51.52
C LEU A 97 12.71 10.94 -51.26
N SER A 98 11.61 11.11 -50.54
CA SER A 98 10.63 10.06 -50.23
C SER A 98 9.25 10.39 -50.82
N GLU A 99 8.30 9.46 -50.71
CA GLU A 99 6.96 9.57 -51.30
C GLU A 99 6.24 10.92 -51.08
N PRO A 100 6.24 11.51 -49.88
CA PRO A 100 5.64 12.82 -49.64
C PRO A 100 6.28 13.96 -50.45
N ASP A 101 7.57 13.87 -50.78
CA ASP A 101 8.29 14.96 -51.43
C ASP A 101 7.97 15.07 -52.93
N TRP A 102 7.49 13.98 -53.54
CA TRP A 102 7.11 13.95 -54.95
C TRP A 102 5.61 13.73 -55.15
N GLN A 103 4.80 13.89 -54.10
CA GLN A 103 3.36 13.63 -54.18
C GLN A 103 2.63 14.67 -55.05
N TRP A 104 3.09 15.92 -55.08
CA TRP A 104 2.47 17.01 -55.83
C TRP A 104 3.15 17.19 -57.19
N GLY A 105 2.48 16.75 -58.26
CA GLY A 105 2.94 16.98 -59.63
C GLY A 105 3.01 18.47 -59.96
N GLY A 106 4.04 18.89 -60.71
CA GLY A 106 4.26 20.28 -61.07
C GLY A 106 5.43 20.93 -60.31
N GLU A 107 5.44 22.25 -60.27
CA GLU A 107 6.46 23.02 -59.55
C GLU A 107 6.17 22.98 -58.04
N ASN A 108 7.22 22.73 -57.27
CA ASN A 108 7.20 22.64 -55.82
C ASN A 108 8.19 23.64 -55.22
N THR A 109 7.82 24.28 -54.12
CA THR A 109 8.65 25.22 -53.36
C THR A 109 9.06 24.59 -52.03
N ALA A 110 10.35 24.63 -51.72
CA ALA A 110 10.91 24.06 -50.50
C ALA A 110 12.11 24.84 -49.96
N HIS A 111 12.47 24.61 -48.71
CA HIS A 111 13.70 25.09 -48.09
C HIS A 111 14.22 24.08 -47.05
N PHE A 112 15.42 24.32 -46.53
CA PHE A 112 15.96 23.59 -45.39
C PHE A 112 15.95 24.47 -44.13
N SER A 113 15.39 23.94 -43.05
CA SER A 113 15.35 24.56 -41.72
C SER A 113 16.37 23.88 -40.81
N PHE A 114 17.15 24.66 -40.06
CA PHE A 114 18.20 24.17 -39.16
C PHE A 114 17.77 24.45 -37.72
N ARG A 115 17.56 23.39 -36.94
CA ARG A 115 16.88 23.48 -35.65
C ARG A 115 17.74 22.92 -34.52
N SER A 116 17.57 23.49 -33.32
CA SER A 116 18.08 22.94 -32.06
C SER A 116 16.98 22.17 -31.33
N LEU A 117 17.37 21.11 -30.60
CA LEU A 117 16.46 20.38 -29.72
C LEU A 117 16.43 21.06 -28.36
N ASN A 118 15.25 21.49 -27.93
CA ASN A 118 15.02 22.07 -26.61
C ASN A 118 14.97 20.97 -25.54
N GLY A 119 15.18 21.35 -24.26
CA GLY A 119 15.15 20.40 -23.14
C GLY A 119 13.79 19.74 -22.89
N ASP A 120 12.71 20.30 -23.45
CA ASP A 120 11.35 19.74 -23.40
C ASP A 120 11.04 18.80 -24.58
N GLY A 121 12.01 18.53 -25.46
CA GLY A 121 11.85 17.68 -26.64
C GLY A 121 11.25 18.38 -27.86
N THR A 122 11.02 19.69 -27.82
CA THR A 122 10.55 20.49 -28.98
C THR A 122 11.71 20.99 -29.84
N TRP A 123 11.46 21.25 -31.13
CA TRP A 123 12.48 21.81 -32.04
C TRP A 123 12.28 23.30 -32.22
N SER A 124 13.37 24.07 -32.10
CA SER A 124 13.39 25.52 -32.35
C SER A 124 14.24 25.82 -33.59
N GLU A 125 13.65 26.43 -34.61
CA GLU A 125 14.38 26.91 -35.79
C GLU A 125 15.37 28.02 -35.41
N GLN A 126 16.62 27.85 -35.83
CA GLN A 126 17.68 28.84 -35.65
C GLN A 126 17.89 29.66 -36.92
N PHE A 127 17.86 29.01 -38.08
CA PHE A 127 17.86 29.66 -39.39
C PHE A 127 17.35 28.69 -40.47
N SER A 128 17.08 29.22 -41.66
CA SER A 128 16.68 28.45 -42.84
C SER A 128 17.38 28.95 -44.11
N THR A 129 17.45 28.10 -45.14
CA THR A 129 17.80 28.57 -46.49
C THR A 129 16.64 29.37 -47.07
N GLN A 130 16.91 30.24 -48.05
CA GLN A 130 15.86 30.78 -48.89
C GLN A 130 15.16 29.66 -49.68
N ASP A 131 13.91 29.91 -50.04
CA ASP A 131 13.12 28.97 -50.83
C ASP A 131 13.79 28.67 -52.18
N PHE A 132 13.68 27.42 -52.61
CA PHE A 132 14.09 26.93 -53.92
C PHE A 132 12.98 26.11 -54.55
N THR A 133 13.02 25.99 -55.88
CA THR A 133 12.00 25.25 -56.63
C THR A 133 12.53 23.97 -57.25
N TYR A 134 11.70 22.94 -57.28
CA TYR A 134 11.94 21.71 -58.03
C TYR A 134 10.65 21.26 -58.70
N ARG A 135 10.76 20.53 -59.81
CA ARG A 135 9.60 20.11 -60.59
C ARG A 135 9.40 18.60 -60.51
N VAL A 136 8.22 18.19 -60.06
CA VAL A 136 7.79 16.80 -60.09
C VAL A 136 7.11 16.51 -61.43
N ILE A 137 7.61 15.51 -62.16
CA ILE A 137 7.03 15.01 -63.40
C ILE A 137 6.23 13.73 -63.15
N SER A 138 5.08 13.60 -63.81
CA SER A 138 4.17 12.45 -63.64
C SER A 138 4.86 11.12 -63.98
N GLY A 139 4.72 10.14 -63.10
CA GLY A 139 5.06 8.74 -63.33
C GLY A 139 3.81 7.89 -63.61
N ILE A 140 3.99 6.61 -63.91
CA ILE A 140 2.89 5.64 -64.10
C ILE A 140 2.32 5.18 -62.72
N SER A 141 3.00 5.52 -61.61
CA SER A 141 2.65 5.08 -60.27
C SER A 141 1.36 5.73 -59.75
N ARG A 142 0.43 4.91 -59.25
CA ARG A 142 -0.74 5.35 -58.48
C ARG A 142 -0.39 5.43 -56.99
N SER A 143 0.41 6.40 -56.58
CA SER A 143 0.57 6.72 -55.15
C SER A 143 -0.70 7.40 -54.64
N ARG A 144 -1.21 6.98 -53.48
CA ARG A 144 -2.34 7.67 -52.82
C ARG A 144 -1.82 9.01 -52.29
N LEU A 145 -2.41 10.12 -52.72
CA LEU A 145 -2.11 11.44 -52.16
C LEU A 145 -2.38 11.42 -50.66
N ARG A 146 -1.43 11.89 -49.84
CA ARG A 146 -1.61 11.99 -48.39
C ARG A 146 -2.20 13.37 -48.07
N ASP A 147 -3.26 13.40 -47.27
CA ASP A 147 -3.94 14.65 -46.88
C ASP A 147 -3.10 15.56 -45.97
N SER A 148 -1.93 15.10 -45.52
CA SER A 148 -0.97 15.90 -44.76
C SER A 148 0.43 15.26 -44.78
N GLY A 149 1.47 16.08 -44.96
CA GLY A 149 2.87 15.67 -45.02
C GLY A 149 3.60 15.67 -43.68
N TYR A 150 2.88 15.72 -42.55
CA TYR A 150 3.44 15.37 -41.24
C TYR A 150 3.78 13.87 -41.21
N VAL A 151 4.91 13.50 -41.80
CA VAL A 151 5.48 12.15 -41.70
C VAL A 151 6.31 12.07 -40.43
N TRP A 152 5.61 12.18 -39.30
CA TRP A 152 5.94 11.40 -38.11
C TRP A 152 4.90 10.29 -38.04
N THR A 153 5.22 9.14 -38.62
CA THR A 153 4.26 8.04 -38.81
C THR A 153 4.14 7.21 -37.53
N PHE A 154 2.98 6.57 -37.35
CA PHE A 154 2.78 5.47 -36.40
C PHE A 154 3.95 4.45 -36.38
N GLU A 155 4.70 4.32 -37.48
CA GLU A 155 5.87 3.44 -37.58
C GLU A 155 7.03 3.89 -36.69
N ASP A 156 7.23 5.20 -36.51
CA ASP A 156 8.26 5.74 -35.63
C ASP A 156 7.85 5.64 -34.16
N LEU A 157 6.55 5.80 -33.87
CA LEU A 157 5.99 5.47 -32.56
C LEU A 157 6.13 3.96 -32.28
N LEU A 158 5.83 3.10 -33.27
CA LEU A 158 5.96 1.65 -33.16
C LEU A 158 7.43 1.23 -33.00
N ARG A 159 8.36 1.89 -33.69
CA ARG A 159 9.80 1.67 -33.54
C ARG A 159 10.26 2.05 -32.15
N LYS A 160 9.94 3.27 -31.69
CA LYS A 160 10.25 3.71 -30.31
C LYS A 160 9.62 2.80 -29.26
N PHE A 161 8.41 2.32 -29.48
CA PHE A 161 7.74 1.37 -28.60
C PHE A 161 8.45 0.00 -28.59
N LYS A 162 8.86 -0.52 -29.76
CA LYS A 162 9.65 -1.76 -29.86
C LYS A 162 11.02 -1.61 -29.22
N ASP A 163 11.70 -0.49 -29.43
CA ASP A 163 13.00 -0.21 -28.82
C ASP A 163 12.88 -0.14 -27.29
N TYR A 164 11.84 0.51 -26.77
CA TYR A 164 11.52 0.52 -25.34
C TYR A 164 11.21 -0.88 -24.79
N MET A 165 10.41 -1.69 -25.49
CA MET A 165 10.12 -3.06 -25.09
C MET A 165 11.36 -3.95 -25.07
N ASN A 166 12.23 -3.81 -26.08
CA ASN A 166 13.48 -4.57 -26.17
C ASN A 166 14.47 -4.16 -25.09
N GLN A 167 14.64 -2.85 -24.87
CA GLN A 167 15.48 -2.34 -23.80
C GLN A 167 14.93 -2.74 -22.43
N GLY A 168 13.63 -2.56 -22.19
CA GLY A 168 12.99 -2.92 -20.93
C GLY A 168 13.08 -4.42 -20.62
N LYS A 169 13.05 -5.29 -21.64
CA LYS A 169 13.32 -6.72 -21.46
C LYS A 169 14.76 -6.96 -21.01
N SER A 170 15.73 -6.34 -21.69
CA SER A 170 17.15 -6.47 -21.34
C SER A 170 17.44 -5.93 -19.93
N ASP A 171 16.86 -4.79 -19.57
CA ASP A 171 17.03 -4.16 -18.25
C ASP A 171 16.41 -5.02 -17.15
N TRP A 172 15.25 -5.64 -17.41
CA TRP A 172 14.61 -6.57 -16.48
C TRP A 172 15.43 -7.84 -16.28
N GLU A 173 15.93 -8.45 -17.37
CA GLU A 173 16.79 -9.64 -17.30
C GLU A 173 18.08 -9.31 -16.54
N GLN A 174 18.71 -8.18 -16.83
CA GLN A 174 19.91 -7.75 -16.11
C GLN A 174 19.65 -7.49 -14.63
N TRP A 175 18.55 -6.79 -14.29
CA TRP A 175 18.17 -6.57 -12.90
C TRP A 175 17.93 -7.89 -12.16
N LEU A 176 17.28 -8.86 -12.80
CA LEU A 176 17.05 -10.18 -12.21
C LEU A 176 18.36 -10.93 -11.96
N GLU A 177 19.32 -10.85 -12.88
CA GLU A 177 20.64 -11.45 -12.69
C GLU A 177 21.46 -10.75 -11.61
N ASP A 178 21.48 -9.41 -11.61
CA ASP A 178 22.19 -8.61 -10.60
C ASP A 178 21.68 -8.88 -9.19
N ASN A 179 20.41 -9.28 -9.05
CA ASN A 179 19.77 -9.60 -7.78
C ASN A 179 19.57 -11.10 -7.55
N ARG A 180 20.07 -11.98 -8.43
CA ARG A 180 19.84 -13.44 -8.38
C ARG A 180 20.18 -14.02 -7.03
N GLU A 181 21.37 -13.71 -6.50
CA GLU A 181 21.84 -14.27 -5.23
C GLU A 181 20.90 -13.90 -4.07
N ILE A 182 20.36 -12.68 -4.06
CA ILE A 182 19.40 -12.24 -3.05
C ILE A 182 18.07 -12.98 -3.22
N LEU A 183 17.59 -13.10 -4.46
CA LEU A 183 16.33 -13.77 -4.78
C LEU A 183 16.37 -15.27 -4.49
N GLU A 184 17.49 -15.94 -4.74
CA GLU A 184 17.66 -17.38 -4.44
C GLU A 184 17.78 -17.65 -2.94
N ASN A 185 18.33 -16.69 -2.18
CA ASN A 185 18.53 -16.82 -0.72
C ASN A 185 17.38 -16.23 0.11
N ILE A 186 16.33 -15.67 -0.51
CA ILE A 186 15.23 -15.02 0.22
C ILE A 186 14.40 -16.00 1.05
N ASP A 187 14.31 -17.26 0.61
CA ASP A 187 13.58 -18.32 1.32
C ASP A 187 14.32 -19.67 1.21
N PRO A 188 15.42 -19.85 1.97
CA PRO A 188 16.20 -21.08 1.92
C PRO A 188 15.34 -22.28 2.30
N GLY A 189 15.20 -23.23 1.37
CA GLY A 189 14.40 -24.44 1.57
C GLY A 189 12.88 -24.25 1.44
N GLY A 190 12.40 -23.07 1.04
CA GLY A 190 10.98 -22.85 0.74
C GLY A 190 10.07 -22.82 1.98
N THR A 191 10.60 -22.43 3.15
CA THR A 191 9.82 -22.47 4.40
C THR A 191 8.75 -21.37 4.39
N ILE A 192 9.12 -20.16 3.98
CA ILE A 192 8.22 -19.01 3.95
C ILE A 192 7.13 -19.23 2.89
N ILE A 193 7.50 -19.70 1.69
CA ILE A 193 6.52 -19.96 0.63
C ILE A 193 5.54 -21.08 1.02
N ASN A 194 5.98 -22.10 1.76
CA ASN A 194 5.10 -23.14 2.28
C ASN A 194 4.14 -22.58 3.33
N ILE A 195 4.63 -21.78 4.29
CA ILE A 195 3.76 -21.11 5.28
C ILE A 195 2.73 -20.22 4.60
N LEU A 196 3.13 -19.46 3.57
CA LEU A 196 2.22 -18.59 2.83
C LEU A 196 1.17 -19.39 2.05
N ASN A 197 1.56 -20.51 1.44
CA ASN A 197 0.63 -21.41 0.74
C ASN A 197 -0.35 -22.09 1.72
N GLU A 198 0.15 -22.58 2.86
CA GLU A 198 -0.70 -23.14 3.92
C GLU A 198 -1.66 -22.09 4.48
N ALA A 199 -1.17 -20.86 4.71
CA ALA A 199 -1.98 -19.75 5.18
C ALA A 199 -3.00 -19.28 4.13
N LYS A 200 -2.72 -19.42 2.83
CA LYS A 200 -3.67 -19.14 1.75
C LYS A 200 -4.83 -20.14 1.78
N GLY A 201 -4.57 -21.41 2.07
CA GLY A 201 -5.57 -22.48 2.00
C GLY A 201 -6.13 -22.62 0.58
N ASP A 202 -7.44 -22.83 0.46
CA ASP A 202 -8.14 -23.06 -0.82
C ASP A 202 -8.46 -21.77 -1.61
N TYR A 203 -8.03 -20.60 -1.13
CA TYR A 203 -8.30 -19.31 -1.78
C TYR A 203 -7.32 -19.06 -2.94
N ASP A 204 -7.70 -18.24 -3.92
CA ASP A 204 -6.85 -17.90 -5.07
C ASP A 204 -5.63 -17.06 -4.65
N SER A 205 -5.80 -16.16 -3.68
CA SER A 205 -4.72 -15.36 -3.08
C SER A 205 -4.88 -15.21 -1.56
N LEU A 206 -3.81 -14.76 -0.89
CA LEU A 206 -3.86 -14.43 0.55
C LEU A 206 -4.82 -13.25 0.80
N ALA A 207 -4.88 -12.30 -0.14
CA ALA A 207 -5.77 -11.14 -0.07
C ALA A 207 -7.24 -11.57 -0.09
N ASP A 208 -7.61 -12.51 -0.96
CA ASP A 208 -8.99 -13.03 -1.03
C ASP A 208 -9.41 -13.69 0.29
N ARG A 209 -8.49 -14.42 0.94
CA ARG A 209 -8.73 -14.99 2.27
C ARG A 209 -8.91 -13.91 3.33
N LEU A 210 -8.07 -12.88 3.32
CA LEU A 210 -8.13 -11.75 4.25
C LEU A 210 -9.47 -10.99 4.11
N ASP A 211 -9.91 -10.72 2.89
CA ASP A 211 -11.18 -10.05 2.62
C ASP A 211 -12.39 -10.87 3.06
N ASP A 212 -12.36 -12.19 2.85
CA ASP A 212 -13.38 -13.10 3.36
C ASP A 212 -13.39 -13.13 4.89
N MET A 213 -12.22 -13.17 5.54
CA MET A 213 -12.11 -13.19 7.00
C MET A 213 -12.52 -11.86 7.65
N GLN A 214 -12.10 -10.73 7.08
CA GLN A 214 -12.32 -9.40 7.67
C GLN A 214 -13.81 -9.03 7.74
N ASN A 215 -14.62 -9.61 6.86
CA ASN A 215 -16.07 -9.38 6.81
C ASN A 215 -16.89 -10.61 7.23
N LYS A 216 -16.23 -11.69 7.67
CA LYS A 216 -16.92 -12.90 8.13
C LYS A 216 -17.59 -12.64 9.47
N THR A 217 -18.87 -12.30 9.43
CA THR A 217 -19.72 -12.37 10.60
C THR A 217 -20.00 -13.85 10.91
N PHE A 218 -19.48 -14.33 12.03
CA PHE A 218 -19.87 -15.63 12.53
C PHE A 218 -21.30 -15.54 13.06
N SER A 219 -22.18 -16.45 12.62
CA SER A 219 -23.47 -16.65 13.28
C SER A 219 -23.20 -17.22 14.67
N ILE A 220 -23.03 -16.34 15.65
CA ILE A 220 -23.06 -16.72 17.06
C ILE A 220 -24.52 -17.11 17.33
N PRO A 221 -24.81 -18.33 17.80
CA PRO A 221 -26.15 -18.67 18.24
C PRO A 221 -26.63 -17.62 19.23
N ILE A 222 -27.74 -16.93 18.91
CA ILE A 222 -28.37 -16.00 19.84
C ILE A 222 -28.95 -16.86 20.97
N GLY A 223 -28.13 -17.04 22.00
CA GLY A 223 -28.47 -17.71 23.25
C GLY A 223 -27.76 -17.10 24.46
N ALA A 224 -26.87 -16.12 24.26
CA ALA A 224 -26.14 -15.42 25.32
C ALA A 224 -26.84 -14.13 25.79
N GLU A 225 -28.17 -14.03 25.60
CA GLU A 225 -28.91 -12.93 26.20
C GLU A 225 -28.94 -13.09 27.72
N GLN A 226 -28.26 -12.13 28.37
CA GLN A 226 -28.28 -11.73 29.76
C GLN A 226 -29.19 -12.55 30.68
N VAL A 227 -28.61 -13.11 31.76
CA VAL A 227 -29.36 -13.30 33.00
C VAL A 227 -30.07 -11.97 33.29
N PRO A 228 -31.41 -11.90 33.26
CA PRO A 228 -32.08 -10.63 33.45
C PRO A 228 -31.66 -10.08 34.80
N ILE A 229 -31.20 -8.83 34.84
CA ILE A 229 -30.97 -8.07 36.08
C ILE A 229 -32.35 -7.73 36.67
N ARG A 230 -33.15 -8.75 36.99
CA ARG A 230 -34.40 -8.62 37.73
C ARG A 230 -34.17 -9.11 39.15
N LYS A 231 -34.80 -8.43 40.11
CA LYS A 231 -34.84 -8.83 41.52
C LYS A 231 -35.30 -10.29 41.60
N ASP A 232 -34.58 -11.14 42.34
CA ASP A 232 -35.06 -12.51 42.58
C ASP A 232 -36.31 -12.43 43.43
N LYS A 233 -37.48 -12.54 42.79
CA LYS A 233 -38.76 -12.45 43.49
C LYS A 233 -38.90 -13.56 44.56
N ASN A 234 -38.23 -14.69 44.34
CA ASN A 234 -38.32 -15.85 45.22
C ASN A 234 -37.67 -15.61 46.59
N PHE A 235 -36.54 -14.90 46.68
CA PHE A 235 -35.87 -14.67 47.97
C PHE A 235 -36.77 -13.92 48.97
N TYR A 236 -37.53 -12.92 48.49
CA TYR A 236 -38.46 -12.17 49.32
C TYR A 236 -39.70 -12.99 49.73
N ASP A 237 -40.09 -13.95 48.89
CA ASP A 237 -41.27 -14.79 49.15
C ASP A 237 -40.94 -16.00 50.04
N ASN A 238 -39.71 -16.51 50.04
CA ASN A 238 -39.39 -17.79 50.71
C ASN A 238 -38.00 -17.90 51.37
N GLY A 239 -37.19 -16.83 51.40
CA GLY A 239 -35.89 -16.82 52.07
C GLY A 239 -34.82 -17.71 51.41
N SER A 240 -35.05 -18.18 50.18
CA SER A 240 -34.12 -19.03 49.44
C SER A 240 -33.62 -18.34 48.17
N TYR A 241 -32.32 -18.48 47.89
CA TYR A 241 -31.73 -18.01 46.63
C TYR A 241 -32.04 -19.02 45.53
N LYS A 242 -32.50 -18.57 44.37
CA LYS A 242 -32.52 -19.43 43.18
C LYS A 242 -31.09 -19.52 42.65
N THR A 243 -30.59 -20.74 42.40
CA THR A 243 -29.36 -20.93 41.63
C THR A 243 -29.54 -20.25 40.28
N ILE A 244 -28.78 -19.19 40.04
CA ILE A 244 -28.82 -18.45 38.77
C ILE A 244 -27.94 -19.22 37.79
N VAL A 245 -28.51 -20.09 36.98
CA VAL A 245 -27.76 -20.70 35.87
C VAL A 245 -27.91 -19.77 34.67
N PRO A 246 -26.83 -19.33 34.01
CA PRO A 246 -26.91 -18.66 32.72
C PRO A 246 -27.80 -19.47 31.77
N LEU A 247 -28.69 -18.79 31.04
CA LEU A 247 -29.59 -19.47 30.11
C LEU A 247 -28.75 -20.30 29.13
N ASN A 248 -29.15 -21.56 28.91
CA ASN A 248 -28.50 -22.50 27.99
C ASN A 248 -27.07 -22.94 28.34
N LEU A 249 -26.55 -22.67 29.55
CA LEU A 249 -25.20 -23.11 29.94
C LEU A 249 -25.00 -24.62 29.73
N ASP A 250 -25.95 -25.44 30.17
CA ASP A 250 -25.89 -26.90 30.03
C ASP A 250 -25.96 -27.34 28.56
N GLU A 251 -26.72 -26.63 27.73
CA GLU A 251 -26.83 -26.91 26.29
C GLU A 251 -25.52 -26.57 25.56
N VAL A 252 -24.89 -25.44 25.89
CA VAL A 252 -23.59 -25.04 25.35
C VAL A 252 -22.52 -26.08 25.75
N ILE A 253 -22.51 -26.53 27.01
CA ILE A 253 -21.59 -27.58 27.46
C ILE A 253 -21.84 -28.90 26.72
N ALA A 254 -23.11 -29.25 26.47
CA ALA A 254 -23.47 -30.50 25.79
C ALA A 254 -23.10 -30.51 24.30
N GLN A 255 -23.19 -29.36 23.62
CA GLN A 255 -22.90 -29.22 22.19
C GLN A 255 -21.41 -29.01 21.89
N ALA A 256 -20.63 -28.59 22.87
CA ALA A 256 -19.25 -28.21 22.62
C ALA A 256 -18.34 -29.44 22.39
N ASP A 257 -17.46 -29.35 21.39
CA ASP A 257 -16.63 -30.45 20.91
C ASP A 257 -15.39 -30.64 21.80
N LYS A 258 -15.40 -31.71 22.59
CA LYS A 258 -14.29 -32.07 23.50
C LYS A 258 -13.00 -32.47 22.79
N THR A 259 -13.04 -32.75 21.49
CA THR A 259 -11.83 -33.05 20.71
C THR A 259 -11.03 -31.78 20.42
N LYS A 260 -11.66 -30.60 20.48
CA LYS A 260 -11.01 -29.30 20.30
C LYS A 260 -10.39 -28.78 21.60
N PHE A 261 -9.74 -27.63 21.49
CA PHE A 261 -9.28 -26.87 22.64
C PHE A 261 -10.41 -25.97 23.13
N ASN A 262 -10.87 -26.18 24.35
CA ASN A 262 -12.01 -25.47 24.93
C ASN A 262 -11.52 -24.51 26.03
N MET A 263 -11.93 -23.25 25.96
CA MET A 263 -11.50 -22.20 26.87
C MET A 263 -12.70 -21.55 27.53
N GLY A 264 -12.70 -21.51 28.86
CA GLY A 264 -13.59 -20.64 29.62
C GLY A 264 -12.96 -19.25 29.69
N PHE A 265 -13.72 -18.20 29.33
CA PHE A 265 -13.28 -16.81 29.52
C PHE A 265 -14.35 -15.98 30.23
N MET A 266 -13.96 -15.25 31.27
CA MET A 266 -14.83 -14.35 32.03
C MET A 266 -14.11 -13.02 32.26
N THR A 267 -14.77 -11.88 32.09
CA THR A 267 -14.17 -10.55 32.25
C THR A 267 -15.14 -9.59 32.95
N ASP A 268 -14.61 -8.52 33.54
CA ASP A 268 -15.39 -7.38 34.05
C ASP A 268 -16.45 -7.76 35.11
N ILE A 269 -16.06 -8.63 36.04
CA ILE A 269 -16.99 -9.21 37.03
C ILE A 269 -17.24 -8.31 38.24
N HIS A 270 -16.33 -7.35 38.51
CA HIS A 270 -16.39 -6.40 39.62
C HIS A 270 -16.92 -6.99 40.94
N THR A 271 -16.20 -7.96 41.51
CA THR A 271 -16.66 -8.76 42.67
C THR A 271 -16.98 -7.95 43.93
N ASP A 272 -16.58 -6.67 44.02
CA ASP A 272 -16.85 -5.77 45.14
C ASP A 272 -17.84 -4.63 44.80
N ALA A 273 -18.47 -4.06 45.84
CA ALA A 273 -19.53 -3.07 45.70
C ALA A 273 -19.01 -1.72 45.17
N HIS A 274 -19.71 -1.14 44.19
CA HIS A 274 -19.32 0.11 43.51
C HIS A 274 -19.74 1.36 44.30
N ASN A 275 -20.89 1.30 44.97
CA ASN A 275 -21.45 2.41 45.75
C ASN A 275 -22.34 1.87 46.87
N MET A 276 -21.86 1.92 48.12
CA MET A 276 -22.61 1.36 49.26
C MET A 276 -23.92 2.10 49.60
N TYR A 277 -24.18 3.30 49.08
CA TYR A 277 -25.44 4.05 49.30
C TYR A 277 -26.54 3.70 48.29
N THR A 278 -26.20 3.46 47.02
CA THR A 278 -27.16 2.91 46.04
C THR A 278 -27.25 1.38 46.12
N GLU A 279 -26.23 0.75 46.70
CA GLU A 279 -26.15 -0.67 46.98
C GLU A 279 -26.27 -0.97 48.49
N SER A 280 -27.09 -0.23 49.24
CA SER A 280 -27.23 -0.39 50.70
C SER A 280 -28.15 -1.56 51.12
N PHE A 281 -27.70 -2.35 52.10
CA PHE A 281 -28.35 -3.36 52.99
C PHE A 281 -29.29 -4.43 52.42
N ASP A 282 -29.95 -4.22 51.28
CA ASP A 282 -30.73 -5.22 50.52
C ASP A 282 -29.87 -5.91 49.43
N THR A 283 -28.54 -5.80 49.55
CA THR A 283 -27.54 -6.03 48.50
C THR A 283 -26.57 -7.17 48.76
N LYS A 284 -26.79 -7.93 49.85
CA LYS A 284 -26.17 -9.25 50.05
C LYS A 284 -26.31 -10.11 48.78
N ILE A 285 -27.48 -10.01 48.13
CA ILE A 285 -27.84 -10.67 46.88
C ILE A 285 -26.91 -10.30 45.71
N LYS A 286 -26.55 -9.02 45.50
CA LYS A 286 -25.68 -8.65 44.36
C LYS A 286 -24.25 -9.12 44.58
N HIS A 287 -23.71 -8.94 45.78
CA HIS A 287 -22.35 -9.37 46.11
C HIS A 287 -22.23 -10.90 46.11
N GLU A 288 -23.17 -11.60 46.74
CA GLU A 288 -23.22 -13.07 46.68
C GLU A 288 -23.41 -13.56 45.25
N ARG A 289 -24.23 -12.90 44.41
CA ARG A 289 -24.33 -13.24 42.97
C ARG A 289 -22.99 -13.11 42.23
N ARG A 290 -22.22 -12.05 42.46
CA ARG A 290 -20.90 -11.84 41.84
C ARG A 290 -19.85 -12.84 42.32
N TRP A 291 -19.94 -13.33 43.56
CA TRP A 291 -19.10 -14.44 44.02
C TRP A 291 -19.61 -15.81 43.56
N ASN A 292 -20.92 -15.98 43.49
CA ASN A 292 -21.55 -17.21 43.01
C ASN A 292 -21.26 -17.43 41.52
N ILE A 293 -21.20 -16.37 40.70
CA ILE A 293 -20.86 -16.51 39.29
C ILE A 293 -19.42 -16.99 39.09
N VAL A 294 -18.47 -16.60 39.97
CA VAL A 294 -17.11 -17.17 39.97
C VAL A 294 -17.16 -18.67 40.25
N GLY A 295 -17.92 -19.08 41.27
CA GLY A 295 -18.10 -20.51 41.60
C GLY A 295 -18.84 -21.32 40.52
N GLN A 296 -19.80 -20.73 39.83
CA GLN A 296 -20.51 -21.36 38.72
C GLN A 296 -19.65 -21.43 37.47
N PHE A 297 -18.89 -20.38 37.17
CA PHE A 297 -17.96 -20.38 36.05
C PHE A 297 -16.94 -21.53 36.20
N ARG A 298 -16.52 -21.83 37.43
CA ARG A 298 -15.70 -23.02 37.74
C ARG A 298 -16.34 -24.37 37.42
N SER A 299 -17.66 -24.47 37.25
CA SER A 299 -18.26 -25.73 36.77
C SER A 299 -17.82 -26.06 35.35
N LEU A 300 -17.38 -25.07 34.57
CA LEU A 300 -16.81 -25.26 33.23
C LEU A 300 -15.46 -25.96 33.24
N GLU A 301 -14.77 -26.09 34.38
CA GLU A 301 -13.53 -26.87 34.50
C GLU A 301 -13.75 -28.35 34.12
N ALA A 302 -14.98 -28.86 34.20
CA ALA A 302 -15.29 -30.24 33.78
C ALA A 302 -15.28 -30.43 32.25
N PHE A 303 -15.25 -29.33 31.49
CA PHE A 303 -15.37 -29.32 30.04
C PHE A 303 -14.21 -28.62 29.34
N THR A 304 -13.69 -27.55 29.93
CA THR A 304 -12.63 -26.71 29.35
C THR A 304 -11.24 -27.32 29.57
N ASP A 305 -10.30 -26.98 28.71
CA ASP A 305 -8.87 -27.27 28.89
C ASP A 305 -8.17 -26.16 29.70
N VAL A 306 -8.75 -24.96 29.76
CA VAL A 306 -8.22 -23.80 30.47
C VAL A 306 -9.33 -22.86 30.91
N MET A 307 -9.12 -22.22 32.07
CA MET A 307 -9.98 -21.15 32.57
C MET A 307 -9.20 -19.84 32.58
N VAL A 308 -9.74 -18.81 31.96
CA VAL A 308 -9.14 -17.48 31.92
C VAL A 308 -10.09 -16.48 32.56
N TYR A 309 -9.59 -15.84 33.59
CA TYR A 309 -10.24 -14.74 34.27
C TYR A 309 -9.56 -13.47 33.76
N GLY A 310 -10.26 -12.74 32.91
CA GLY A 310 -9.90 -11.42 32.41
C GLY A 310 -9.70 -10.41 33.55
N GLY A 311 -9.32 -9.20 33.18
CA GLY A 311 -9.13 -8.11 34.14
C GLY A 311 -10.43 -7.57 34.73
N ASP A 312 -10.28 -6.55 35.57
CA ASP A 312 -11.36 -5.77 36.20
C ASP A 312 -12.22 -6.58 37.17
N ASN A 313 -11.56 -7.53 37.84
CA ASN A 313 -12.22 -8.40 38.81
C ASN A 313 -12.61 -7.70 40.12
N ILE A 314 -11.95 -6.58 40.41
CA ILE A 314 -12.26 -5.68 41.52
C ILE A 314 -12.33 -4.24 41.01
N ASP A 315 -13.12 -3.42 41.69
CA ASP A 315 -13.15 -1.98 41.55
C ASP A 315 -12.18 -1.36 42.58
N GLY A 316 -10.90 -1.34 42.21
CA GLY A 316 -9.82 -0.84 43.07
C GLY A 316 -9.97 0.63 43.43
N TYR A 317 -10.78 1.41 42.70
CA TYR A 317 -11.10 2.79 43.07
C TYR A 317 -12.40 3.27 42.40
N SER A 318 -13.52 3.21 43.11
CA SER A 318 -14.75 3.86 42.67
C SER A 318 -14.70 5.35 43.01
N GLY A 319 -14.95 6.24 42.04
CA GLY A 319 -14.92 7.69 42.21
C GLY A 319 -15.84 8.25 43.32
N ALA A 320 -16.74 7.44 43.87
CA ALA A 320 -17.56 7.80 45.03
C ALA A 320 -16.76 7.84 46.35
N THR A 321 -15.64 7.12 46.46
CA THR A 321 -14.72 7.21 47.61
C THR A 321 -13.86 8.47 47.61
N ALA A 322 -13.63 9.08 46.45
CA ALA A 322 -12.87 10.32 46.27
C ALA A 322 -13.65 11.57 46.71
N GLN A 323 -14.98 11.54 46.64
CA GLN A 323 -15.84 12.70 46.96
C GLN A 323 -16.03 12.95 48.47
N GLY A 324 -15.23 12.33 49.35
CA GLY A 324 -15.33 12.51 50.80
C GLY A 324 -16.58 11.89 51.43
N ILE A 325 -17.32 11.07 50.68
CA ILE A 325 -18.58 10.44 51.12
C ILE A 325 -18.32 9.24 52.08
N TYR A 326 -17.06 8.79 52.21
CA TYR A 326 -16.69 7.62 53.02
C TYR A 326 -15.50 7.88 53.96
N PRO A 327 -15.53 7.42 55.23
CA PRO A 327 -14.51 7.70 56.23
C PRO A 327 -13.39 6.62 56.26
N TYR A 328 -12.81 6.25 55.11
CA TYR A 328 -11.68 5.33 55.08
C TYR A 328 -10.37 6.07 54.82
N THR A 329 -9.36 5.75 55.62
CA THR A 329 -7.98 6.16 55.38
C THR A 329 -7.43 5.51 54.10
N THR A 330 -6.40 6.12 53.51
CA THR A 330 -5.67 5.58 52.35
C THR A 330 -5.26 4.12 52.54
N LYS A 331 -4.77 3.78 53.74
CA LYS A 331 -4.35 2.42 54.10
C LYS A 331 -5.50 1.42 54.16
N GLU A 332 -6.66 1.82 54.66
CA GLU A 332 -7.84 0.94 54.74
C GLU A 332 -8.38 0.61 53.34
N ARG A 333 -8.37 1.58 52.43
CA ARG A 333 -8.76 1.36 51.02
C ARG A 333 -7.84 0.34 50.34
N ARG A 334 -6.53 0.55 50.43
CA ARG A 334 -5.54 -0.37 49.88
C ARG A 334 -5.66 -1.78 50.49
N ALA A 335 -5.85 -1.87 51.81
CA ALA A 335 -6.02 -3.15 52.50
C ALA A 335 -7.28 -3.91 52.06
N LYS A 336 -8.41 -3.22 51.89
CA LYS A 336 -9.64 -3.78 51.31
C LYS A 336 -9.37 -4.37 49.94
N ASN A 337 -8.83 -3.58 49.01
CA ASN A 337 -8.59 -4.03 47.63
C ASN A 337 -7.64 -5.24 47.59
N LEU A 338 -6.58 -5.21 48.39
CA LEU A 338 -5.64 -6.32 48.50
C LEU A 338 -6.34 -7.61 48.99
N HIS A 339 -7.22 -7.50 49.98
CA HIS A 339 -7.94 -8.64 50.52
C HIS A 339 -8.93 -9.23 49.50
N ILE A 340 -9.64 -8.37 48.77
CA ILE A 340 -10.60 -8.81 47.74
C ILE A 340 -9.88 -9.45 46.56
N ALA A 341 -8.80 -8.85 46.05
CA ALA A 341 -7.97 -9.45 44.99
C ALA A 341 -7.46 -10.84 45.37
N LYS A 342 -6.94 -10.99 46.61
CA LYS A 342 -6.49 -12.29 47.14
C LYS A 342 -7.63 -13.30 47.24
N ARG A 343 -8.80 -12.87 47.72
CA ARG A 343 -9.98 -13.72 47.82
C ARG A 343 -10.46 -14.16 46.44
N PHE A 344 -10.46 -13.25 45.47
CA PHE A 344 -10.81 -13.53 44.08
C PHE A 344 -9.88 -14.57 43.47
N ALA A 345 -8.56 -14.33 43.52
CA ALA A 345 -7.57 -15.26 43.02
C ALA A 345 -7.68 -16.64 43.70
N SER A 346 -7.94 -16.66 45.02
CA SER A 346 -8.18 -17.91 45.74
C SER A 346 -9.46 -18.61 45.28
N ALA A 347 -10.57 -17.88 45.10
CA ALA A 347 -11.82 -18.46 44.61
C ALA A 347 -11.66 -19.06 43.20
N ALA A 348 -10.90 -18.39 42.33
CA ALA A 348 -10.64 -18.80 40.96
C ALA A 348 -9.66 -19.98 40.86
N THR A 349 -8.63 -20.05 41.72
CA THR A 349 -7.53 -21.02 41.58
C THR A 349 -7.57 -22.17 42.58
N ALA A 350 -8.23 -22.02 43.74
CA ALA A 350 -8.20 -23.04 44.78
C ALA A 350 -8.89 -24.34 44.33
N GLY A 351 -8.09 -25.40 44.24
CA GLY A 351 -8.58 -26.71 43.80
C GLY A 351 -9.02 -26.74 42.34
N ALA A 352 -8.50 -25.83 41.50
CA ALA A 352 -8.77 -25.84 40.07
C ALA A 352 -8.27 -27.15 39.45
N LYS A 353 -9.12 -27.76 38.61
CA LYS A 353 -8.82 -29.04 37.92
C LYS A 353 -8.06 -28.85 36.61
N VAL A 354 -8.08 -27.63 36.08
CA VAL A 354 -7.45 -27.25 34.82
C VAL A 354 -6.60 -25.99 35.06
N PRO A 355 -5.61 -25.70 34.20
CA PRO A 355 -4.84 -24.47 34.30
C PRO A 355 -5.74 -23.22 34.36
N VAL A 356 -5.43 -22.32 35.30
CA VAL A 356 -6.13 -21.05 35.48
C VAL A 356 -5.19 -19.90 35.17
N ILE A 357 -5.64 -18.99 34.30
CA ILE A 357 -4.93 -17.76 33.95
C ILE A 357 -5.70 -16.59 34.55
N LEU A 358 -5.04 -15.84 35.43
CA LEU A 358 -5.57 -14.60 35.99
C LEU A 358 -4.92 -13.42 35.25
N CYS A 359 -5.71 -12.63 34.54
CA CYS A 359 -5.27 -11.43 33.86
C CYS A 359 -5.44 -10.22 34.77
N GLN A 360 -4.54 -9.26 34.64
CA GLN A 360 -4.69 -7.97 35.30
C GLN A 360 -5.57 -7.05 34.47
N GLY A 361 -6.48 -6.35 35.13
CA GLY A 361 -7.23 -5.23 34.55
C GLY A 361 -6.86 -3.90 35.17
N ASN A 362 -7.34 -2.83 34.55
CA ASN A 362 -7.00 -1.46 34.90
C ASN A 362 -7.78 -0.94 36.12
N HIS A 363 -8.94 -1.54 36.45
CA HIS A 363 -9.67 -1.24 37.68
C HIS A 363 -9.04 -1.90 38.90
N GLU A 364 -8.26 -2.97 38.73
CA GLU A 364 -7.72 -3.76 39.84
C GLU A 364 -6.61 -3.07 40.61
N THR A 365 -5.78 -2.32 39.89
CA THR A 365 -4.79 -1.44 40.51
C THR A 365 -5.45 -0.23 41.16
N GLY A 366 -6.73 0.01 40.86
CA GLY A 366 -7.43 1.20 41.29
C GLY A 366 -6.77 2.43 40.72
N LYS A 367 -6.35 2.42 39.45
CA LYS A 367 -5.71 3.56 38.75
C LYS A 367 -6.65 4.30 37.76
N ILE A 368 -7.83 3.74 37.41
CA ILE A 368 -8.80 4.27 36.39
C ILE A 368 -10.24 4.47 36.96
N PRO A 369 -11.23 5.17 36.33
CA PRO A 369 -11.21 6.16 35.23
C PRO A 369 -11.42 7.62 35.68
N TYR A 370 -11.64 7.87 36.98
CA TYR A 370 -11.87 9.22 37.48
C TYR A 370 -10.53 9.84 37.90
N SER A 371 -9.97 10.71 37.04
CA SER A 371 -8.74 11.49 37.24
C SER A 371 -8.81 12.51 38.39
N ASN A 372 -9.82 12.42 39.26
CA ASN A 372 -10.16 13.46 40.22
C ASN A 372 -9.20 13.59 41.40
N ASP A 373 -8.26 12.66 41.58
CA ASP A 373 -7.07 12.92 42.39
C ASP A 373 -6.02 11.84 42.10
N GLY A 374 -4.86 12.25 41.58
CA GLY A 374 -3.78 11.31 41.25
C GLY A 374 -3.45 10.40 42.44
N ARG A 375 -3.44 9.10 42.15
CA ARG A 375 -3.43 8.00 43.14
C ARG A 375 -2.00 7.57 43.43
N THR A 376 -1.78 7.02 44.61
CA THR A 376 -0.45 6.73 45.15
C THR A 376 -0.29 5.24 45.45
N PRO A 377 0.94 4.73 45.56
CA PRO A 377 1.18 3.37 46.07
C PRO A 377 0.63 3.12 47.48
N GLN A 378 0.30 4.17 48.25
CA GLN A 378 -0.22 4.06 49.61
C GLN A 378 -1.73 3.80 49.65
N ASP A 379 -2.49 4.14 48.60
CA ASP A 379 -3.94 4.01 48.57
C ASP A 379 -4.50 3.12 47.45
N SER A 380 -3.69 2.81 46.44
CA SER A 380 -4.03 1.95 45.30
C SER A 380 -3.06 0.76 45.17
N LEU A 381 -3.47 -0.34 44.54
CA LEU A 381 -2.62 -1.52 44.32
C LEU A 381 -1.62 -1.26 43.17
N THR A 382 -0.43 -1.86 43.26
CA THR A 382 0.57 -1.81 42.18
C THR A 382 0.46 -3.06 41.29
N GLY A 383 1.03 -3.00 40.09
CA GLY A 383 1.23 -4.17 39.23
C GLY A 383 2.06 -5.24 39.95
N ALA A 384 3.04 -4.85 40.78
CA ALA A 384 3.79 -5.79 41.61
C ALA A 384 2.94 -6.50 42.68
N ASP A 385 1.93 -5.84 43.24
CA ASP A 385 0.98 -6.48 44.18
C ASP A 385 0.16 -7.55 43.45
N LEU A 386 -0.41 -7.20 42.29
CA LEU A 386 -1.23 -8.10 41.49
C LEU A 386 -0.40 -9.22 40.86
N SER A 387 0.85 -8.98 40.47
CA SER A 387 1.76 -10.02 39.98
C SER A 387 1.94 -11.14 41.01
N LYS A 388 1.98 -10.84 42.31
CA LYS A 388 2.11 -11.87 43.36
C LYS A 388 0.83 -12.67 43.51
N ILE A 389 -0.32 -12.04 43.30
CA ILE A 389 -1.64 -12.65 43.42
C ILE A 389 -1.96 -13.51 42.19
N ASN A 390 -1.62 -13.02 41.00
CA ASN A 390 -1.95 -13.61 39.71
C ASN A 390 -0.89 -14.61 39.21
N ASN A 391 0.12 -14.92 40.03
CA ASN A 391 1.25 -15.78 39.66
C ASN A 391 1.99 -15.26 38.40
N GLY A 392 2.43 -14.00 38.46
CA GLY A 392 3.15 -13.28 37.41
C GLY A 392 2.33 -12.18 36.74
N SER A 393 2.98 -11.42 35.86
CA SER A 393 2.35 -10.37 35.04
C SER A 393 2.35 -10.68 33.54
N TYR A 394 3.15 -11.65 33.12
CA TYR A 394 3.32 -12.01 31.71
C TYR A 394 3.82 -13.44 31.61
N GLY A 395 3.60 -14.05 30.45
CA GLY A 395 4.22 -15.33 30.10
C GLY A 395 3.28 -16.30 29.40
N PRO A 396 3.86 -17.37 28.80
CA PRO A 396 3.11 -18.40 28.15
C PRO A 396 2.55 -19.42 29.14
N VAL A 397 1.36 -19.93 28.84
CA VAL A 397 0.82 -21.19 29.35
C VAL A 397 0.71 -22.13 28.16
N LEU A 398 1.42 -23.25 28.23
CA LEU A 398 1.56 -24.19 27.13
C LEU A 398 0.65 -25.39 27.31
N PHE A 399 0.04 -25.83 26.22
CA PHE A 399 -0.78 -27.05 26.13
C PHE A 399 -0.21 -27.93 25.00
N PRO A 400 0.92 -28.62 25.23
CA PRO A 400 1.66 -29.32 24.18
C PRO A 400 0.83 -30.39 23.47
N GLU A 401 0.04 -31.16 24.23
CA GLU A 401 -0.83 -32.21 23.71
C GLU A 401 -1.90 -31.70 22.74
N LYS A 402 -2.31 -30.44 22.92
CA LYS A 402 -3.28 -29.74 22.07
C LYS A 402 -2.60 -28.87 21.01
N LYS A 403 -1.27 -28.75 21.04
CA LYS A 403 -0.46 -27.84 20.20
C LYS A 403 -0.91 -26.37 20.31
N ILE A 404 -1.30 -25.94 21.52
CA ILE A 404 -1.76 -24.57 21.80
C ILE A 404 -0.82 -23.90 22.81
N ALA A 405 -0.61 -22.60 22.65
CA ALA A 405 0.05 -21.74 23.62
C ALA A 405 -0.80 -20.48 23.85
N ILE A 406 -1.00 -20.11 25.11
CA ILE A 406 -1.70 -18.88 25.49
C ILE A 406 -0.68 -17.93 26.12
N TYR A 407 -0.58 -16.72 25.61
CA TYR A 407 0.31 -15.69 26.16
C TYR A 407 -0.50 -14.68 26.95
N ARG A 408 -0.20 -14.55 28.26
CA ARG A 408 -0.72 -13.45 29.08
C ARG A 408 0.17 -12.24 28.91
N ILE A 409 -0.44 -11.11 28.59
CA ILE A 409 0.19 -9.79 28.54
C ILE A 409 -0.68 -8.86 29.36
N ASN A 410 -0.21 -8.44 30.53
CA ASN A 410 -0.92 -7.45 31.32
C ASN A 410 -0.71 -6.06 30.70
N THR A 411 -1.81 -5.36 30.46
CA THR A 411 -1.83 -3.96 30.05
C THR A 411 -2.53 -3.14 31.14
N ASP A 412 -1.91 -2.06 31.58
CA ASP A 412 -2.49 -1.09 32.51
C ASP A 412 -2.24 0.30 31.94
N ASP A 413 -3.26 1.16 31.94
CA ASP A 413 -3.11 2.51 31.38
C ASP A 413 -2.23 3.41 32.28
N PHE A 414 -1.90 2.96 33.49
CA PHE A 414 -0.96 3.63 34.40
C PHE A 414 0.26 2.76 34.73
N SER A 415 1.42 3.41 34.76
CA SER A 415 2.66 2.86 35.27
C SER A 415 2.61 2.61 36.78
N ASP A 416 3.49 1.73 37.26
CA ASP A 416 3.85 1.69 38.69
C ASP A 416 4.86 2.80 39.05
N ALA A 417 5.42 3.51 38.07
CA ALA A 417 6.25 4.69 38.28
C ALA A 417 5.42 5.88 38.80
N VAL A 418 6.06 6.74 39.58
CA VAL A 418 5.43 7.90 40.21
C VAL A 418 6.04 9.23 39.75
N ASP A 419 5.23 10.28 39.72
CA ASP A 419 5.65 11.66 39.46
C ASP A 419 6.33 12.31 40.68
N SER A 420 6.69 13.59 40.54
CA SER A 420 7.31 14.38 41.62
C SER A 420 6.44 14.52 42.89
N GLN A 421 5.13 14.27 42.78
CA GLN A 421 4.15 14.32 43.87
C GLN A 421 3.85 12.93 44.45
N GLY A 422 4.53 11.88 43.96
CA GLY A 422 4.32 10.50 44.41
C GLY A 422 3.08 9.83 43.81
N LYS A 423 2.50 10.39 42.73
CA LYS A 423 1.30 9.90 42.06
C LYS A 423 1.65 9.04 40.85
N PHE A 424 0.89 8.00 40.54
CA PHE A 424 1.16 7.11 39.39
C PHE A 424 1.19 7.87 38.06
N LEU A 425 2.15 7.53 37.18
CA LEU A 425 2.26 8.08 35.82
C LEU A 425 1.27 7.39 34.87
N GLU A 426 0.54 8.17 34.08
CA GLU A 426 -0.40 7.69 33.05
C GLU A 426 0.32 7.46 31.71
N TYR A 427 0.03 6.35 31.03
CA TYR A 427 0.53 6.01 29.70
C TYR A 427 -0.43 6.41 28.57
N SER A 428 -1.74 6.50 28.84
CA SER A 428 -2.81 6.63 27.83
C SER A 428 -2.99 8.04 27.22
N GLY A 429 -2.09 8.97 27.47
CA GLY A 429 -2.09 10.27 26.77
C GLY A 429 -3.30 11.17 27.08
N TYR A 430 -4.07 10.90 28.14
CA TYR A 430 -5.20 11.73 28.56
C TYR A 430 -4.77 13.11 29.11
N ASN A 431 -3.46 13.30 29.31
CA ASN A 431 -2.83 14.57 29.67
C ASN A 431 -1.92 15.10 28.54
N GLN A 432 -2.50 15.32 27.36
CA GLN A 432 -2.03 16.34 26.40
C GLN A 432 -3.14 17.34 26.10
#